data_AF-A0A6G8BRM0-F1
#
_entry.id   AF-A0A6G8BRM0-F1
#
_cell.length_a   1.000
_cell.length_b   1.000
_cell.length_c   1.000
_cell.angle_alpha   90.00
_cell.angle_beta   90.00
_cell.angle_gamma   90.00
#
_symmetry.space_group_name_H-M   'P 1'
#
loop_
_entity.id
_entity.type
_entity.pdbx_description
1 polymer ?
#
loop_
_entity_poly.entity_id
_entity_poly.type
_entity_poly.pdbx_seq_one_letter_code
_entity_poly.pdbx_strand_id
1 'polypeptide(L)'
;MRANADTYRAFCIPIYLLAIALFVLLPTSLLGKMSDVARLTAALLVYLFTIVLSVLTWRYGKRHGEALRKPAKSLAIQILLCPPFALNVVRKLSLMQTFSCSLPEAAMRLLPTPDWQATAAALHAQIHDEIAAHGQGEALASLHTARTWLATHLPPSED
;
A
#
# COMPACT_ATOMS: atom_id res chain seq x y z
N MET A 1 -8.87 5.62 -10.27
CA MET A 1 -8.81 4.95 -8.95
C MET A 1 -9.70 3.70 -8.84
N ARG A 2 -10.96 3.71 -9.30
CA ARG A 2 -11.88 2.54 -9.20
C ARG A 2 -11.33 1.24 -9.83
N ALA A 3 -10.70 1.31 -11.01
CA ALA A 3 -10.10 0.15 -11.68
C ALA A 3 -9.00 -0.57 -10.85
N ASN A 4 -8.24 0.17 -10.03
CA ASN A 4 -7.20 -0.41 -9.18
C ASN A 4 -7.81 -1.05 -7.91
N ALA A 5 -8.89 -0.46 -7.37
CA ALA A 5 -9.59 -1.01 -6.22
C ALA A 5 -10.22 -2.38 -6.53
N ASP A 6 -10.84 -2.52 -7.71
CA ASP A 6 -11.44 -3.79 -8.15
C ASP A 6 -10.38 -4.88 -8.36
N THR A 7 -9.17 -4.50 -8.79
CA THR A 7 -8.07 -5.44 -8.96
C THR A 7 -7.60 -6.03 -7.63
N TYR A 8 -7.61 -5.24 -6.55
CA TYR A 8 -7.23 -5.72 -5.22
C TYR A 8 -8.30 -6.58 -4.54
N ARG A 9 -9.57 -6.50 -4.95
CA ARG A 9 -10.64 -7.35 -4.42
C ARG A 9 -10.34 -8.85 -4.55
N ALA A 10 -9.66 -9.25 -5.62
CA ALA A 10 -9.24 -10.63 -5.83
C ALA A 10 -8.27 -11.16 -4.76
N PHE A 11 -7.56 -10.28 -4.05
CA PHE A 11 -6.63 -10.64 -2.97
C PHE A 11 -7.32 -10.77 -1.62
N CYS A 12 -8.50 -10.16 -1.40
CA CYS A 12 -9.14 -10.10 -0.09
C CYS A 12 -9.44 -11.50 0.47
N ILE A 13 -10.14 -12.34 -0.29
CA ILE A 13 -10.52 -13.69 0.15
C ILE A 13 -9.30 -14.53 0.54
N PRO A 14 -8.28 -14.72 -0.33
CA PRO A 14 -7.13 -15.53 0.04
C PRO A 14 -6.29 -14.93 1.19
N ILE A 15 -6.25 -13.61 1.36
CA ILE A 15 -5.59 -12.98 2.52
C ILE A 15 -6.31 -13.34 3.82
N TYR A 16 -7.64 -13.20 3.87
CA TYR A 16 -8.41 -13.53 5.06
C TYR A 16 -8.33 -15.02 5.40
N LEU A 17 -8.42 -15.89 4.39
CA LEU A 17 -8.28 -17.33 4.58
C LEU A 17 -6.88 -17.70 5.07
N LEU A 18 -5.83 -17.07 4.54
CA LEU A 18 -4.47 -17.26 5.03
C LEU A 18 -4.28 -16.74 6.47
N ALA A 19 -4.89 -15.61 6.82
CA ALA A 19 -4.84 -15.08 8.17
C ALA A 19 -5.50 -16.04 9.18
N ILE A 20 -6.69 -16.57 8.84
CA ILE A 20 -7.35 -17.59 9.65
C ILE A 20 -6.47 -18.85 9.76
N ALA A 21 -5.89 -19.29 8.65
CA ALA A 21 -5.02 -20.46 8.65
C ALA A 21 -3.78 -20.27 9.55
N LEU A 22 -3.12 -19.10 9.47
CA LEU A 22 -1.90 -18.79 10.23
C LEU A 22 -2.14 -18.50 11.70
N PHE A 23 -3.22 -17.78 12.04
CA PHE A 23 -3.45 -17.28 13.40
C PHE A 23 -4.49 -18.06 14.19
N VAL A 24 -5.31 -18.87 13.54
CA VAL A 24 -6.33 -19.68 14.23
C VAL A 24 -6.04 -21.16 14.02
N LEU A 25 -6.00 -21.62 12.78
CA LEU A 25 -5.93 -23.06 12.49
C LEU A 25 -4.57 -23.66 12.86
N LEU A 26 -3.48 -23.01 12.47
CA LEU A 26 -2.13 -23.51 12.76
C LEU A 26 -1.84 -23.52 14.27
N PRO A 27 -2.07 -22.45 15.05
CA PRO A 27 -1.84 -22.46 16.50
C PRO A 27 -2.74 -23.46 17.23
N THR A 28 -4.02 -23.57 16.86
CA THR A 28 -4.91 -24.57 17.47
C THR A 28 -4.50 -26.01 17.14
N SER A 29 -4.00 -26.27 15.93
CA SER A 29 -3.51 -27.60 15.55
C SER A 29 -2.21 -28.00 16.25
N LEU A 30 -1.33 -27.04 16.53
CA LEU A 30 -0.03 -27.26 17.15
C LEU A 30 -0.10 -27.32 18.68
N LEU A 31 -0.86 -26.41 19.29
CA LEU A 31 -0.97 -26.29 20.76
C LEU A 31 -2.09 -27.17 21.33
N GLY A 32 -3.07 -27.55 20.50
CA GLY A 32 -4.14 -28.45 20.88
C GLY A 32 -3.75 -29.92 20.77
N LYS A 33 -4.60 -30.79 21.33
CA LYS A 33 -4.54 -32.26 21.14
C LYS A 33 -5.17 -32.67 19.82
N MET A 34 -4.82 -31.98 18.72
CA MET A 34 -5.33 -32.34 17.40
C MET A 34 -4.49 -33.46 16.77
N SER A 35 -5.11 -34.22 15.86
CA SER A 35 -4.44 -35.30 15.14
C SER A 35 -3.36 -34.78 14.19
N ASP A 36 -2.41 -35.63 13.81
CA ASP A 36 -1.37 -35.27 12.85
C ASP A 36 -1.95 -34.88 11.47
N VAL A 37 -3.08 -35.49 11.10
CA VAL A 37 -3.84 -35.12 9.90
C VAL A 37 -4.30 -33.66 9.97
N ALA A 38 -4.77 -33.17 11.13
CA ALA A 38 -5.20 -31.79 11.29
C ALA A 38 -4.02 -30.80 11.14
N ARG A 39 -2.85 -31.14 11.69
CA ARG A 39 -1.61 -30.35 11.54
C ARG A 39 -1.16 -30.26 10.09
N LEU A 40 -1.15 -31.40 9.37
CA LEU A 40 -0.84 -31.44 7.94
C LEU A 40 -1.85 -30.65 7.12
N THR A 41 -3.14 -30.76 7.44
CA THR A 41 -4.20 -30.01 6.76
C THR A 41 -4.04 -28.51 6.96
N ALA A 42 -3.70 -28.07 8.18
CA ALA A 42 -3.43 -26.67 8.48
C ALA A 42 -2.23 -26.15 7.68
N ALA A 43 -1.12 -26.89 7.65
CA ALA A 43 0.04 -26.54 6.85
C ALA A 43 -0.27 -26.49 5.34
N LEU A 44 -1.05 -27.46 4.84
CA LEU A 44 -1.46 -27.51 3.44
C LEU A 44 -2.30 -26.28 3.06
N LEU A 45 -3.25 -25.88 3.92
CA LEU A 45 -4.07 -24.69 3.70
C LEU A 45 -3.24 -23.41 3.66
N VAL A 46 -2.26 -23.27 4.57
CA VAL A 46 -1.32 -22.13 4.57
C VAL A 46 -0.59 -22.05 3.23
N TYR A 47 -0.02 -23.16 2.74
CA TYR A 47 0.70 -23.17 1.47
C TYR A 47 -0.23 -22.99 0.26
N LEU A 48 -1.43 -23.55 0.29
CA LEU A 48 -2.42 -23.37 -0.78
C LEU A 48 -2.75 -21.90 -0.99
N PHE A 49 -3.12 -21.18 0.07
CA PHE A 49 -3.45 -19.75 -0.04
C PHE A 49 -2.22 -18.91 -0.38
N THR A 50 -1.05 -19.28 0.12
CA THR A 50 0.21 -18.63 -0.24
C THR A 50 0.49 -18.76 -1.74
N ILE A 51 0.33 -19.95 -2.33
CA ILE A 51 0.48 -20.20 -3.77
C ILE A 51 -0.52 -19.35 -4.57
N VAL A 52 -1.78 -19.31 -4.15
CA VAL A 52 -2.81 -18.48 -4.80
C VAL A 52 -2.39 -17.00 -4.80
N LEU A 53 -1.91 -16.48 -3.66
CA LEU A 53 -1.43 -15.10 -3.56
C LEU A 53 -0.20 -14.85 -4.42
N SER A 54 0.76 -15.78 -4.48
CA SER A 54 1.93 -15.70 -5.38
C SER A 54 1.49 -15.61 -6.85
N VAL A 55 0.55 -16.45 -7.29
CA VAL A 55 0.04 -16.44 -8.66
C VAL A 55 -0.69 -15.13 -8.97
N LEU A 56 -1.55 -14.66 -8.06
CA LEU A 56 -2.24 -13.38 -8.22
C LEU A 56 -1.25 -12.21 -8.33
N THR A 57 -0.20 -12.20 -7.50
CA THR A 57 0.87 -11.19 -7.51
C THR A 57 1.63 -11.20 -8.84
N TRP A 58 1.98 -12.38 -9.34
CA TRP A 58 2.67 -12.50 -10.63
C TRP A 58 1.77 -12.02 -11.79
N ARG A 59 0.49 -12.43 -11.80
CA ARG A 59 -0.48 -11.97 -12.80
C ARG A 59 -0.71 -10.46 -12.73
N TYR A 60 -0.71 -9.89 -11.54
CA TYR A 60 -0.82 -8.45 -11.34
C TYR A 60 0.34 -7.71 -12.00
N GLY A 61 1.59 -8.13 -11.74
CA GLY A 61 2.78 -7.54 -12.38
C GLY A 61 2.77 -7.68 -13.90
N LYS A 62 2.31 -8.81 -14.43
CA LYS A 62 2.17 -9.01 -15.89
C LYS A 62 1.18 -8.04 -16.53
N ARG A 63 0.12 -7.64 -15.80
CA ARG A 63 -0.94 -6.74 -16.32
C ARG A 63 -0.57 -5.26 -16.27
N HIS A 64 0.33 -4.84 -15.38
CA HIS A 64 0.66 -3.43 -15.14
C HIS A 64 1.98 -2.98 -15.77
N GLY A 65 2.51 -3.76 -16.73
CA GLY A 65 3.68 -3.40 -17.53
C GLY A 65 5.02 -3.86 -16.96
N GLU A 66 6.08 -3.64 -17.75
CA GLU A 66 7.40 -4.22 -17.51
C GLU A 66 8.06 -3.67 -16.23
N ALA A 67 7.78 -2.42 -15.86
CA ALA A 67 8.27 -1.77 -14.64
C ALA A 67 7.83 -2.51 -13.36
N LEU A 68 6.58 -3.00 -13.34
CA LEU A 68 6.00 -3.73 -12.21
C LEU A 68 6.24 -5.23 -12.28
N ARG A 69 6.58 -5.78 -13.45
CA ARG A 69 6.72 -7.22 -13.66
C ARG A 69 7.86 -7.85 -12.85
N LYS A 70 9.06 -7.27 -12.89
CA LYS A 70 10.23 -7.76 -12.13
C LYS A 70 10.00 -7.71 -10.61
N PRO A 71 9.61 -6.56 -10.01
CA PRO A 71 9.39 -6.50 -8.57
C PRO A 71 8.21 -7.37 -8.12
N ALA A 72 7.13 -7.48 -8.90
CA ALA A 72 6.03 -8.38 -8.58
C ALA A 72 6.41 -9.87 -8.65
N LYS A 73 7.28 -10.27 -9.58
CA LYS A 73 7.82 -11.64 -9.63
C LYS A 73 8.67 -11.94 -8.39
N SER A 74 9.55 -11.01 -8.01
CA SER A 74 10.34 -11.13 -6.77
C SER A 74 9.43 -11.26 -5.54
N LEU A 75 8.40 -10.42 -5.46
CA LEU A 75 7.41 -10.49 -4.39
C LEU A 75 6.66 -11.82 -4.36
N ALA A 76 6.24 -12.35 -5.52
CA ALA A 76 5.56 -13.64 -5.61
C ALA A 76 6.43 -14.79 -5.06
N ILE A 77 7.75 -14.74 -5.26
CA ILE A 77 8.69 -15.71 -4.71
C ILE A 77 8.83 -15.51 -3.19
N GLN A 78 8.96 -14.28 -2.70
CA GLN A 78 9.03 -13.97 -1.27
C GLN A 78 7.79 -14.48 -0.52
N ILE A 79 6.62 -14.32 -1.13
CA ILE A 79 5.35 -14.83 -0.60
C ILE A 79 5.43 -16.35 -0.42
N LEU A 80 5.89 -17.08 -1.44
CA LEU A 80 5.97 -18.54 -1.40
C LEU A 80 6.95 -19.06 -0.34
N LEU A 81 8.06 -18.35 -0.14
CA LEU A 81 9.07 -18.69 0.87
C LEU A 81 8.64 -18.32 2.28
N CYS A 82 7.80 -17.30 2.44
CA CYS A 82 7.38 -16.77 3.73
C CYS A 82 5.87 -16.51 3.73
N PRO A 83 5.05 -17.53 4.06
CA PRO A 83 3.59 -17.40 4.17
C PRO A 83 3.11 -16.19 4.98
N PRO A 84 3.67 -15.83 6.16
CA PRO A 84 3.19 -14.65 6.89
C PRO A 84 3.47 -13.33 6.15
N PHE A 85 4.44 -13.28 5.24
CA PHE A 85 4.73 -12.10 4.42
C PHE A 85 3.62 -11.82 3.40
N ALA A 86 2.86 -12.84 3.01
CA ALA A 86 1.79 -12.77 2.03
C ALA A 86 0.63 -11.88 2.45
N LEU A 87 0.39 -11.73 3.76
CA LEU A 87 -0.66 -10.86 4.30
C LEU A 87 -0.45 -9.39 3.91
N ASN A 88 0.81 -8.99 3.67
CA ASN A 88 1.18 -7.63 3.29
C ASN A 88 1.29 -7.42 1.78
N VAL A 89 0.82 -8.37 0.96
CA VAL A 89 0.97 -8.32 -0.50
C VAL A 89 0.36 -7.07 -1.12
N VAL A 90 -0.83 -6.66 -0.67
CA VAL A 90 -1.53 -5.48 -1.20
C VAL A 90 -0.68 -4.24 -0.94
N ARG A 91 -0.23 -4.03 0.31
CA ARG A 91 0.65 -2.91 0.68
C ARG A 91 1.92 -2.89 -0.14
N LYS A 92 2.59 -4.04 -0.30
CA LYS A 92 3.84 -4.13 -1.07
C LYS A 92 3.61 -3.81 -2.55
N LEU A 93 2.52 -4.30 -3.15
CA LEU A 93 2.16 -3.98 -4.52
C LEU A 93 1.80 -2.50 -4.70
N SER A 94 1.10 -1.89 -3.73
CA SER A 94 0.76 -0.46 -3.78
C SER A 94 2.00 0.43 -3.72
N LEU A 95 3.01 0.06 -2.93
CA LEU A 95 4.28 0.79 -2.86
C LEU A 95 5.11 0.69 -4.14
N MET A 96 4.89 -0.34 -4.97
CA MET A 96 5.59 -0.50 -6.24
C MET A 96 4.93 0.31 -7.37
N GLN A 97 3.72 0.82 -7.18
CA GLN A 97 3.06 1.66 -8.18
C GLN A 97 3.68 3.06 -8.15
N THR A 98 4.02 3.57 -9.33
CA THR A 98 4.32 4.97 -9.52
C THR A 98 3.00 5.72 -9.74
N PHE A 99 2.74 6.70 -8.89
CA PHE A 99 1.62 7.62 -9.08
C PHE A 99 2.08 8.81 -9.92
N SER A 100 1.27 9.22 -10.88
CA SER A 100 1.54 10.37 -11.73
C SER A 100 1.19 11.71 -11.07
N CYS A 101 0.56 11.68 -9.89
CA CYS A 101 0.17 12.88 -9.15
C CYS A 101 1.07 13.11 -7.92
N SER A 102 1.28 14.37 -7.58
CA SER A 102 1.99 14.75 -6.36
C SER A 102 1.16 14.43 -5.11
N LEU A 103 1.80 14.35 -3.94
CA LEU A 103 1.11 14.11 -2.68
C LEU A 103 0.04 15.18 -2.38
N PRO A 104 0.30 16.50 -2.56
CA PRO A 104 -0.73 17.53 -2.42
C PRO A 104 -1.89 17.37 -3.40
N GLU A 105 -1.60 16.99 -4.66
CA GLU A 105 -2.65 16.73 -5.66
C GLU A 105 -3.49 15.51 -5.30
N ALA A 106 -2.88 14.46 -4.75
CA ALA A 106 -3.59 13.30 -4.24
C ALA A 106 -4.46 13.65 -3.03
N ALA A 107 -3.94 14.43 -2.08
CA ALA A 107 -4.67 14.89 -0.89
C ALA A 107 -5.90 15.72 -1.28
N MET A 108 -5.73 16.69 -2.19
CA MET A 108 -6.84 17.50 -2.73
C MET A 108 -7.93 16.65 -3.39
N ARG A 109 -7.57 15.53 -4.04
CA ARG A 109 -8.54 14.64 -4.71
C ARG A 109 -9.22 13.65 -3.77
N LEU A 110 -8.64 13.36 -2.62
CA LEU A 110 -9.08 12.29 -1.71
C LEU A 110 -9.76 12.81 -0.44
N LEU A 111 -9.38 14.00 0.02
CA LEU A 111 -9.91 14.59 1.24
C LEU A 111 -11.20 15.39 0.97
N PRO A 112 -12.17 15.38 1.89
CA PRO A 112 -13.21 16.38 1.94
C PRO A 112 -12.63 17.80 1.99
N THR A 113 -13.34 18.79 1.44
CA THR A 113 -12.91 20.20 1.42
C THR A 113 -12.39 20.74 2.76
N PRO A 114 -13.06 20.53 3.92
CA PRO A 114 -12.54 21.03 5.20
C PRO A 114 -11.21 20.37 5.61
N ASP A 115 -11.06 19.07 5.36
CA ASP A 115 -9.84 18.33 5.68
C ASP A 115 -8.68 18.74 4.74
N TRP A 116 -9.00 19.04 3.47
CA TRP A 116 -8.03 19.60 2.52
C TRP A 116 -7.55 20.98 2.96
N GLN A 117 -8.45 21.88 3.36
CA GLN A 117 -8.08 23.20 3.86
C GLN A 117 -7.14 23.12 5.06
N ALA A 118 -7.46 22.27 6.05
CA ALA A 118 -6.61 22.05 7.22
C ALA A 118 -5.23 21.48 6.83
N THR A 119 -5.21 20.50 5.92
CA THR A 119 -3.97 19.88 5.42
C THR A 119 -3.12 20.88 4.64
N ALA A 120 -3.74 21.69 3.77
CA ALA A 120 -3.05 22.68 2.97
C ALA A 120 -2.48 23.82 3.84
N ALA A 121 -3.20 24.24 4.88
CA ALA A 121 -2.71 25.21 5.86
C ALA A 121 -1.50 24.66 6.62
N ALA A 122 -1.55 23.40 7.08
CA ALA A 122 -0.43 22.74 7.76
C ALA A 122 0.81 22.61 6.84
N LEU A 123 0.62 22.21 5.58
CA LEU A 123 1.69 22.15 4.59
C LEU A 123 2.30 23.53 4.32
N HIS A 124 1.47 24.57 4.20
CA HIS A 124 1.94 25.93 3.97
C HIS A 124 2.74 26.46 5.18
N ALA A 125 2.29 26.20 6.41
CA ALA A 125 3.02 26.55 7.63
C ALA A 125 4.38 25.83 7.71
N GLN A 126 4.41 24.52 7.42
CA GLN A 126 5.66 23.76 7.44
C GLN A 126 6.66 24.24 6.38
N ILE A 127 6.20 24.52 5.15
CA ILE A 127 7.05 25.09 4.09
C ILE A 127 7.58 26.47 4.50
N HIS A 128 6.76 27.29 5.17
CA HIS A 128 7.17 28.61 5.65
C HIS A 128 8.28 28.50 6.70
N ASP A 129 8.11 27.61 7.69
CA ASP A 129 9.10 27.37 8.73
C ASP A 129 10.41 26.80 8.15
N GLU A 130 10.32 25.92 7.16
CA GLU A 130 11.50 25.31 6.52
C GLU A 130 12.28 26.31 5.66
N ILE A 131 11.59 27.21 4.94
CA ILE A 131 12.19 28.36 4.24
C ILE A 131 12.87 29.30 5.23
N ALA A 132 12.24 29.59 6.37
CA ALA A 132 12.82 30.45 7.40
C ALA A 132 14.06 29.82 8.06
N ALA A 133 14.09 28.49 8.18
CA ALA A 133 15.18 27.74 8.79
C ALA A 133 16.38 27.47 7.85
N HIS A 134 16.16 27.32 6.54
CA HIS A 134 17.21 26.94 5.59
C HIS A 134 17.63 28.09 4.67
N GLY A 135 18.82 28.65 4.94
CA GLY A 135 19.50 29.61 4.08
C GLY A 135 20.21 28.95 2.90
N GLN A 136 19.65 29.18 1.69
CA GLN A 136 20.22 28.96 0.35
C GLN A 136 20.43 27.51 -0.12
N GLY A 137 20.03 27.24 -1.36
CA GLY A 137 20.27 25.97 -2.07
C GLY A 137 19.12 25.56 -3.01
N GLU A 138 19.30 24.44 -3.71
CA GLU A 138 18.31 23.87 -4.64
C GLU A 138 16.99 23.48 -3.93
N ALA A 139 17.07 23.14 -2.64
CA ALA A 139 15.92 22.89 -1.77
C ALA A 139 15.04 24.13 -1.54
N LEU A 140 15.62 25.33 -1.54
CA LEU A 140 14.85 26.57 -1.37
C LEU A 140 14.00 26.87 -2.61
N ALA A 141 14.54 26.59 -3.80
CA ALA A 141 13.81 26.76 -5.06
C ALA A 141 12.64 25.77 -5.17
N SER A 142 12.81 24.53 -4.70
CA SER A 142 11.71 23.55 -4.66
C SER A 142 10.63 23.93 -3.64
N LEU A 143 11.00 24.46 -2.47
CA LEU A 143 10.05 24.96 -1.46
C LEU A 143 9.25 26.17 -1.98
N HIS A 144 9.89 27.11 -2.68
CA HIS A 144 9.18 28.22 -3.33
C HIS A 144 8.19 27.73 -4.40
N THR A 145 8.58 26.74 -5.20
CA THR A 145 7.72 26.13 -6.21
C THR A 145 6.54 25.38 -5.58
N ALA A 146 6.77 24.69 -4.46
CA ALA A 146 5.70 24.02 -3.72
C ALA A 146 4.71 25.02 -3.11
N ARG A 147 5.21 26.15 -2.60
CA ARG A 147 4.38 27.24 -2.05
C ARG A 147 3.49 27.89 -3.12
N THR A 148 4.03 28.20 -4.30
CA THR A 148 3.23 28.77 -5.40
C THR A 148 2.20 27.79 -5.93
N TRP A 149 2.53 26.50 -5.98
CA TRP A 149 1.56 25.46 -6.32
C TRP A 149 0.41 25.38 -5.31
N LEU A 150 0.69 25.39 -4.00
CA LEU A 150 -0.35 25.36 -2.96
C LEU A 150 -1.27 26.60 -3.02
N ALA A 151 -0.69 27.78 -3.26
CA ALA A 151 -1.47 29.02 -3.35
C ALA A 151 -2.47 29.03 -4.52
N THR A 152 -2.16 28.31 -5.61
CA THR A 152 -3.05 28.21 -6.79
C THR A 152 -4.12 27.14 -6.64
N HIS A 153 -4.01 26.24 -5.66
CA HIS A 153 -4.91 25.09 -5.46
C HIS A 153 -5.62 25.10 -4.10
N LEU A 154 -5.54 26.23 -3.37
CA LEU A 154 -6.33 26.44 -2.16
C LEU A 154 -7.78 26.80 -2.56
N PRO A 155 -8.81 26.10 -2.06
CA PRO A 155 -10.18 26.57 -2.20
C PRO A 155 -10.34 27.92 -1.48
N PRO A 156 -11.19 28.83 -1.97
CA PRO A 156 -11.48 30.07 -1.26
C PRO A 156 -11.97 29.76 0.16
N SER A 157 -11.56 30.58 1.14
CA SER A 157 -12.15 30.52 2.48
C SER A 157 -13.64 30.85 2.33
N GLU A 158 -14.51 29.91 2.72
CA GLU A 158 -15.92 30.23 2.97
C GLU A 158 -15.94 30.99 4.31
N ASP A 159 -15.77 32.30 4.22
CA ASP A 159 -16.05 33.25 5.31
C ASP A 159 -17.56 33.45 5.48
#